data_AF-A0A654DT45-F1
#
_entry.id   AF-A0A654DT45-F1
#
_cell.length_a   1.000
_cell.length_b   1.000
_cell.length_c   1.000
_cell.angle_alpha   90.00
_cell.angle_beta   90.00
_cell.angle_gamma   90.00
#
_symmetry.space_group_name_H-M   'P 1'
#
loop_
_entity.id
_entity.type
_entity.pdbx_description
1 polymer ?
#
loop_
_entity_poly.entity_id
_entity_poly.type
_entity_poly.pdbx_seq_one_letter_code
_entity_poly.pdbx_strand_id
1 'polypeptide(L)'
;MRVIILFLAIHTLVACSNPKKAGPQTTETDTAAPAISWLEDWLSAWELISTEVLQLPVAAAPTMLFYDQKYVYTTSQVSAPDGVSFNGPSFFGTKLDWWMQEHHDTLTIPDGQRVPVQLMTFAAPSSSPGSAPFFVMAAPDFWKTAGIDSEEVGLEKMLTGVFLHEFSHARQMNGLGERVSFLEQNGNFRYEVSDDLIQEYFSGDSSYVSAFKKEVELFYQAANARNTTDRLKLSRQALDMYDQRQKFMSSLDSTLVELDDIFLTMEGTGQYMIVSWLTHPRCKGGSVDLKMAIKATRRQKTWWSQDEGLALSLLYQQLSKQPDWAPFYTSHPVTLIESIRNELNQIAVE
;
A
#
# COMPACT_ATOMS: atom_id res chain seq x y z
N MET A 1 23.72 3.16 0.57
CA MET A 1 22.50 2.94 -0.23
C MET A 1 21.38 3.55 0.58
N ARG A 2 20.71 4.60 0.07
CA ARG A 2 19.48 5.09 0.71
C ARG A 2 18.42 4.03 0.45
N VAL A 3 17.80 3.52 1.51
CA VAL A 3 16.75 2.51 1.40
C VAL A 3 15.48 3.26 1.07
N ILE A 4 14.81 2.84 -0.01
CA ILE A 4 13.45 3.29 -0.31
C ILE A 4 12.59 2.80 0.83
N ILE A 5 12.11 3.74 1.63
CA ILE A 5 11.00 3.50 2.53
C ILE A 5 9.85 4.25 1.88
N LEU A 6 8.90 3.53 1.27
CA LEU A 6 7.57 4.08 1.08
C LEU A 6 7.03 4.28 2.50
N PHE A 7 7.23 5.48 3.04
CA PHE A 7 6.61 5.85 4.29
C PHE A 7 5.17 6.19 3.96
N LEU A 8 4.23 5.36 4.40
CA LEU A 8 2.96 5.91 4.82
C LEU A 8 3.28 6.85 5.99
N ALA A 9 3.46 8.13 5.69
CA ALA A 9 3.76 9.16 6.67
C ALA A 9 2.50 9.41 7.52
N ILE A 10 2.15 8.46 8.38
CA ILE A 10 1.26 8.73 9.51
C ILE A 10 2.06 9.62 10.44
N HIS A 11 1.94 10.93 10.22
CA HIS A 11 2.42 11.95 11.14
C HIS A 11 1.78 11.68 12.51
N THR A 12 2.59 11.16 13.43
CA THR A 12 2.18 10.97 14.82
C THR A 12 2.19 12.33 15.51
N LEU A 13 1.03 12.74 16.02
CA LEU A 13 0.98 13.76 17.07
C LEU A 13 1.69 13.18 18.30
N VAL A 14 2.86 13.73 18.63
CA VAL A 14 3.60 13.37 19.85
C VAL A 14 2.79 13.82 21.07
N ALA A 15 2.05 12.89 21.67
CA ALA A 15 1.48 13.07 23.01
C ALA A 15 2.43 12.44 24.03
N CYS A 16 3.18 13.28 24.75
CA CYS A 16 3.98 12.84 25.89
C CYS A 16 3.07 12.27 26.98
N SER A 17 3.26 11.00 27.35
CA SER A 17 2.82 10.52 28.66
C SER A 17 3.85 9.56 29.26
N ASN A 18 4.19 9.83 30.53
CA ASN A 18 5.22 9.12 31.30
C ASN A 18 4.79 7.69 31.67
N PRO A 19 5.72 6.72 31.75
CA PRO A 19 5.41 5.35 32.11
C PRO A 19 5.22 5.19 33.62
N LYS A 20 4.12 4.57 34.04
CA LYS A 20 3.97 4.00 35.38
C LYS A 20 4.44 2.54 35.37
N LYS A 21 5.42 2.23 36.22
CA LYS A 21 5.97 0.89 36.43
C LYS A 21 4.91 -0.06 37.03
N ALA A 22 4.73 -1.23 36.42
CA ALA A 22 4.09 -2.39 37.04
C ALA A 22 5.16 -3.40 37.49
N GLY A 23 4.97 -3.97 38.68
CA GLY A 23 5.90 -4.91 39.32
C GLY A 23 5.79 -6.34 38.78
N PRO A 24 6.71 -7.23 39.18
CA PRO A 24 6.88 -8.54 38.57
C PRO A 24 5.88 -9.57 39.11
N GLN A 25 5.30 -10.37 38.22
CA GLN A 25 4.67 -11.64 38.55
C GLN A 25 5.37 -12.78 37.81
N THR A 26 5.68 -13.83 38.58
CA THR A 26 6.48 -15.00 38.23
C THR A 26 5.66 -16.09 37.55
N THR A 27 6.20 -16.55 36.42
CA THR A 27 6.28 -17.91 35.84
C THR A 27 5.12 -18.89 36.02
N GLU A 28 4.55 -19.30 34.89
CA GLU A 28 4.34 -20.71 34.55
C GLU A 28 4.58 -20.91 33.04
N THR A 29 5.49 -21.84 32.73
CA THR A 29 5.87 -22.24 31.37
C THR A 29 4.85 -23.23 30.83
N ASP A 30 3.90 -22.70 30.07
CA ASP A 30 3.24 -23.40 28.98
C ASP A 30 3.46 -22.49 27.77
N THR A 31 4.21 -22.91 26.76
CA THR A 31 4.44 -22.08 25.55
C THR A 31 3.15 -22.05 24.74
N ALA A 32 2.16 -21.34 25.26
CA ALA A 32 1.00 -20.91 24.50
C ALA A 32 1.54 -20.18 23.27
N ALA A 33 1.15 -20.65 22.08
CA ALA A 33 1.48 -19.97 20.85
C ALA A 33 1.13 -18.47 21.01
N PRO A 34 2.01 -17.55 20.60
CA PRO A 34 1.73 -16.13 20.69
C PRO A 34 0.40 -15.83 19.98
N ALA A 35 -0.42 -14.95 20.55
CA ALA A 35 -1.73 -14.62 19.99
C ALA A 35 -1.59 -13.75 18.73
N ILE A 36 -1.20 -14.38 17.62
CA ILE A 36 -0.93 -13.76 16.32
C ILE A 36 -2.05 -14.01 15.31
N SER A 37 -3.28 -14.26 15.76
CA SER A 37 -4.41 -14.53 14.86
C SER A 37 -4.66 -13.39 13.86
N TRP A 38 -4.32 -12.15 14.23
CA TRP A 38 -4.36 -10.99 13.34
C TRP A 38 -3.42 -11.16 12.13
N LEU A 39 -2.27 -11.83 12.30
CA LEU A 39 -1.33 -12.08 11.21
C LEU A 39 -1.88 -13.10 10.22
N GLU A 40 -2.52 -14.15 10.73
CA GLU A 40 -3.20 -15.14 9.88
C GLU A 40 -4.36 -14.51 9.10
N ASP A 41 -5.13 -13.63 9.74
CA ASP A 41 -6.22 -12.89 9.08
C ASP A 41 -5.71 -11.95 7.98
N TRP A 42 -4.58 -11.27 8.19
CA TRP A 42 -3.93 -10.44 7.18
C TRP A 42 -3.45 -11.25 5.98
N LEU A 43 -2.69 -12.33 6.20
CA LEU A 43 -2.22 -13.17 5.10
C LEU A 43 -3.38 -13.82 4.34
N SER A 44 -4.42 -14.27 5.04
CA SER A 44 -5.63 -14.81 4.41
C SER A 44 -6.37 -13.76 3.56
N ALA A 45 -6.43 -12.51 4.03
CA ALA A 45 -7.00 -11.42 3.25
C ALA A 45 -6.20 -11.15 1.97
N TRP A 46 -4.87 -11.16 2.05
CA TRP A 46 -4.00 -11.03 0.88
C TRP A 46 -4.21 -12.16 -0.13
N GLU A 47 -4.18 -13.41 0.33
CA GLU A 47 -4.38 -14.57 -0.55
C GLU A 47 -5.72 -14.50 -1.29
N LEU A 48 -6.80 -14.17 -0.57
CA LEU A 48 -8.11 -14.03 -1.16
C LEU A 48 -8.14 -12.94 -2.24
N ILE A 49 -7.67 -11.73 -1.95
CA ILE A 49 -7.74 -10.62 -2.92
C ILE A 49 -6.80 -10.84 -4.08
N SER A 50 -5.58 -11.32 -3.82
CA SER A 50 -4.61 -11.65 -4.86
C SER A 50 -5.16 -12.71 -5.81
N THR A 51 -5.86 -13.73 -5.32
CA THR A 51 -6.37 -14.83 -6.17
C THR A 51 -7.71 -14.53 -6.81
N GLU A 52 -8.68 -14.02 -6.04
CA GLU A 52 -10.08 -13.95 -6.50
C GLU A 52 -10.42 -12.62 -7.18
N VAL A 53 -9.80 -11.52 -6.75
CA VAL A 53 -10.05 -10.19 -7.31
C VAL A 53 -9.03 -9.85 -8.38
N LEU A 54 -7.74 -9.93 -8.03
CA LEU A 54 -6.65 -9.52 -8.92
C LEU A 54 -6.17 -10.63 -9.85
N GLN A 55 -6.50 -11.90 -9.54
CA GLN A 55 -6.10 -13.08 -10.31
C GLN A 55 -4.59 -13.17 -10.58
N LEU A 56 -3.79 -12.71 -9.62
CA LEU A 56 -2.34 -12.72 -9.74
C LEU A 56 -1.81 -14.15 -9.63
N PRO A 57 -0.74 -14.50 -10.38
CA PRO A 57 -0.06 -15.79 -10.17
C PRO A 57 0.46 -15.90 -8.74
N VAL A 58 0.54 -17.11 -8.20
CA VAL A 58 1.19 -17.33 -6.90
C VAL A 58 2.66 -16.94 -7.02
N ALA A 59 3.15 -16.15 -6.06
CA ALA A 59 4.53 -15.71 -5.96
C ALA A 59 5.13 -16.15 -4.62
N ALA A 60 6.46 -16.14 -4.51
CA ALA A 60 7.13 -16.35 -3.23
C ALA A 60 6.74 -15.24 -2.24
N ALA A 61 6.65 -15.59 -0.96
CA ALA A 61 6.44 -14.60 0.09
C ALA A 61 7.62 -13.61 0.14
N PRO A 62 7.36 -12.30 0.34
CA PRO A 62 8.43 -11.39 0.72
C PRO A 62 8.99 -11.80 2.09
N THR A 63 10.16 -11.26 2.43
CA THR A 63 10.63 -11.36 3.81
C THR A 63 9.72 -10.53 4.71
N MET A 64 9.22 -11.10 5.80
CA MET A 64 8.21 -10.44 6.63
C MET A 64 8.75 -10.20 8.04
N LEU A 65 8.47 -9.02 8.57
CA LEU A 65 8.74 -8.66 9.96
C LEU A 65 7.51 -7.98 10.54
N PHE A 66 6.91 -8.62 11.53
CA PHE A 66 5.87 -8.05 12.35
C PHE A 66 6.36 -7.93 13.80
N TYR A 67 5.77 -7.06 14.59
CA TYR A 67 6.15 -6.92 15.99
C TYR A 67 5.01 -6.38 16.84
N ASP A 68 4.94 -6.84 18.08
CA ASP A 68 4.06 -6.29 19.11
C ASP A 68 4.88 -5.50 20.15
N GLN A 69 4.33 -5.30 21.34
CA GLN A 69 5.00 -4.54 22.41
C GLN A 69 6.25 -5.23 22.98
N LYS A 70 6.46 -6.52 22.68
CA LYS A 70 7.49 -7.33 23.31
C LYS A 70 8.32 -8.13 22.30
N TYR A 71 7.68 -8.70 21.29
CA TYR A 71 8.27 -9.67 20.38
C TYR A 71 8.26 -9.17 18.94
N VAL A 72 9.30 -9.56 18.21
CA VAL A 72 9.30 -9.61 16.74
C VAL A 72 8.86 -11.01 16.29
N TYR A 73 8.09 -11.06 15.21
CA TYR A 73 7.65 -12.25 14.48
C TYR A 73 8.10 -12.12 13.03
N THR A 74 8.99 -12.98 12.56
CA THR A 74 9.63 -12.76 11.26
C THR A 74 9.97 -14.04 10.53
N THR A 75 10.05 -13.95 9.20
CA THR A 75 10.65 -14.98 8.35
C THR A 75 12.15 -14.73 8.07
N SER A 76 12.74 -13.69 8.67
CA SER A 76 14.15 -13.33 8.52
C SER A 76 14.96 -13.76 9.75
N GLN A 77 15.93 -14.64 9.56
CA GLN A 77 16.89 -14.97 10.63
C GLN A 77 17.81 -13.78 10.97
N VAL A 78 17.99 -12.82 10.05
CA VAL A 78 18.73 -11.56 10.35
C VAL A 78 18.01 -10.73 11.40
N SER A 79 16.68 -10.74 11.36
CA SER A 79 15.82 -9.97 12.27
C SER A 79 15.58 -10.64 13.61
N ALA A 80 15.86 -11.94 13.72
CA ALA A 80 15.73 -12.72 14.95
C ALA A 80 16.89 -13.74 15.07
N PRO A 81 18.16 -13.27 15.23
CA PRO A 81 19.34 -14.13 15.22
C PRO A 81 19.36 -15.16 16.36
N ASP A 82 18.79 -14.82 17.51
CA ASP A 82 18.64 -15.68 18.69
C ASP A 82 17.18 -16.14 18.86
N GLY A 83 16.38 -15.99 17.80
CA GLY A 83 14.95 -16.29 17.81
C GLY A 83 14.66 -17.77 17.97
N VAL A 84 13.52 -18.05 18.60
CA VAL A 84 12.98 -19.41 18.69
C VAL A 84 12.02 -19.62 17.52
N SER A 85 12.16 -20.76 16.83
CA SER A 85 11.22 -21.13 15.77
C SER A 85 9.84 -21.39 16.36
N PHE A 86 8.80 -20.92 15.69
CA PHE A 86 7.41 -21.21 16.06
C PHE A 86 6.58 -21.57 14.83
N ASN A 87 5.43 -22.20 15.05
CA ASN A 87 4.51 -22.54 13.98
C ASN A 87 3.63 -21.33 13.64
N GLY A 88 4.09 -20.49 12.72
CA GLY A 88 3.34 -19.35 12.20
C GLY A 88 2.45 -19.69 10.99
N PRO A 89 1.71 -18.71 10.47
CA PRO A 89 0.82 -18.91 9.32
C PRO A 89 1.58 -19.27 8.04
N SER A 90 0.91 -20.03 7.17
CA SER A 90 1.40 -20.34 5.83
C SER A 90 1.16 -19.17 4.86
N PHE A 91 1.74 -19.26 3.67
CA PHE A 91 1.49 -18.33 2.56
C PHE A 91 1.21 -19.12 1.28
N PHE A 92 -0.01 -18.97 0.75
CA PHE A 92 -0.59 -19.80 -0.32
C PHE A 92 -0.42 -21.31 -0.04
N GLY A 93 -0.67 -21.73 1.19
CA GLY A 93 -0.50 -23.12 1.64
C GLY A 93 0.95 -23.57 1.83
N THR A 94 1.94 -22.72 1.52
CA THR A 94 3.36 -23.02 1.75
C THR A 94 3.72 -22.69 3.20
N LYS A 95 4.34 -23.66 3.89
CA LYS A 95 4.85 -23.44 5.25
C LYS A 95 6.06 -22.50 5.20
N LEU A 96 6.08 -21.50 6.07
CA LEU A 96 7.18 -20.56 6.22
C LEU A 96 7.97 -20.83 7.51
N ASP A 97 9.26 -20.51 7.48
CA ASP A 97 10.14 -20.59 8.63
C ASP A 97 10.00 -19.31 9.47
N TRP A 98 9.17 -19.38 10.50
CA TRP A 98 8.93 -18.26 11.40
C TRP A 98 9.82 -18.30 12.64
N TRP A 99 10.27 -17.12 13.05
CA TRP A 99 11.14 -16.86 14.20
C TRP A 99 10.51 -15.80 15.09
N MET A 100 10.58 -16.03 16.41
CA MET A 100 10.13 -15.10 17.44
C MET A 100 11.29 -14.72 18.36
N GLN A 101 11.48 -13.44 18.62
CA GLN A 101 12.51 -12.94 19.53
C GLN A 101 12.02 -11.71 20.30
N GLU A 102 12.46 -11.53 21.55
CA GLU A 102 12.25 -10.25 22.25
C GLU A 102 13.08 -9.14 21.58
N HIS A 103 12.47 -8.00 21.28
CA HIS A 103 13.15 -6.91 20.58
C HIS A 103 13.82 -5.89 21.51
N HIS A 104 13.51 -5.87 22.80
CA HIS A 104 14.10 -4.94 23.78
C HIS A 104 14.15 -3.49 23.29
N ASP A 105 12.99 -2.96 22.84
CA ASP A 105 12.80 -1.62 22.28
C ASP A 105 13.59 -1.28 20.98
N THR A 106 14.23 -2.26 20.33
CA THR A 106 14.91 -2.06 19.03
C THR A 106 14.65 -3.21 18.07
N LEU A 107 14.29 -2.90 16.82
CA LEU A 107 14.12 -3.90 15.77
C LEU A 107 15.36 -3.94 14.88
N THR A 108 15.80 -5.13 14.51
CA THR A 108 16.70 -5.33 13.36
C THR A 108 15.83 -5.68 12.16
N ILE A 109 15.67 -4.77 11.21
CA ILE A 109 14.86 -5.03 10.02
C ILE A 109 15.62 -5.93 9.03
N PRO A 110 14.95 -6.52 8.02
CA PRO A 110 15.55 -7.57 7.19
C PRO A 110 16.83 -7.20 6.42
N ASP A 111 17.09 -5.92 6.19
CA ASP A 111 18.33 -5.43 5.59
C ASP A 111 19.50 -5.27 6.60
N GLY A 112 19.25 -5.60 7.87
CA GLY A 112 20.20 -5.51 8.99
C GLY A 112 20.23 -4.16 9.71
N GLN A 113 19.47 -3.16 9.25
CA GLN A 113 19.38 -1.87 9.95
C GLN A 113 18.67 -2.01 11.29
N ARG A 114 19.10 -1.21 12.26
CA ARG A 114 18.49 -1.14 13.59
C ARG A 114 17.64 0.12 13.71
N VAL A 115 16.37 -0.07 14.05
CA VAL A 115 15.38 1.01 14.20
C VAL A 115 14.67 0.91 15.56
N PRO A 116 14.25 2.04 16.16
CA PRO A 116 13.48 2.00 17.40
C PRO A 116 12.12 1.33 17.17
N VAL A 117 11.58 0.69 18.22
CA VAL A 117 10.20 0.20 18.20
C VAL A 117 9.26 1.40 18.23
N GLN A 118 8.48 1.57 17.16
CA GLN A 118 7.50 2.62 17.00
C GLN A 118 6.42 2.14 16.04
N LEU A 119 5.35 2.91 15.82
CA LEU A 119 4.37 2.56 14.80
C LEU A 119 4.97 2.68 13.39
N MET A 120 5.19 1.55 12.70
CA MET A 120 5.66 1.52 11.31
C MET A 120 4.87 0.52 10.47
N THR A 121 4.68 0.85 9.21
CA THR A 121 4.18 -0.02 8.15
C THR A 121 4.83 0.40 6.83
N PHE A 122 5.50 -0.52 6.14
CA PHE A 122 6.10 -0.24 4.83
C PHE A 122 6.56 -1.53 4.14
N ALA A 123 6.69 -1.47 2.82
CA ALA A 123 7.49 -2.40 2.03
C ALA A 123 8.75 -1.71 1.50
N ALA A 124 9.82 -2.48 1.35
CA ALA A 124 11.10 -1.98 0.84
C ALA A 124 11.80 -3.02 -0.04
N PRO A 125 12.64 -2.58 -1.00
CA PRO A 125 13.48 -3.48 -1.77
C PRO A 125 14.52 -4.13 -0.86
N SER A 126 15.05 -5.29 -1.27
CA SER A 126 16.19 -5.88 -0.57
C SER A 126 17.46 -5.04 -0.78
N SER A 127 18.34 -5.04 0.20
CA SER A 127 19.68 -4.45 0.07
C SER A 127 20.60 -5.22 -0.89
N SER A 128 20.26 -6.48 -1.20
CA SER A 128 21.03 -7.35 -2.08
C SER A 128 20.33 -7.51 -3.44
N PRO A 129 21.00 -7.24 -4.58
CA PRO A 129 20.42 -7.44 -5.90
C PRO A 129 19.87 -8.86 -6.08
N GLY A 130 18.64 -8.97 -6.60
CA GLY A 130 17.97 -10.26 -6.84
C GLY A 130 17.44 -10.96 -5.59
N SER A 131 17.53 -10.35 -4.40
CA SER A 131 16.92 -10.87 -3.18
C SER A 131 15.47 -10.38 -3.04
N ALA A 132 14.65 -11.17 -2.35
CA ALA A 132 13.24 -10.84 -2.17
C ALA A 132 13.09 -9.51 -1.38
N PRO A 133 12.13 -8.65 -1.77
CA PRO A 133 11.77 -7.47 -1.00
C PRO A 133 11.27 -7.87 0.38
N PHE A 134 11.17 -6.89 1.27
CA PHE A 134 10.70 -7.13 2.62
C PHE A 134 9.57 -6.19 3.03
N PHE A 135 8.79 -6.66 4.00
CA PHE A 135 7.63 -5.99 4.54
C PHE A 135 7.74 -5.90 6.06
N VAL A 136 7.45 -4.71 6.60
CA VAL A 136 7.48 -4.43 8.04
C VAL A 136 6.13 -3.86 8.45
N MET A 137 5.50 -4.40 9.51
CA MET A 137 4.28 -3.80 10.07
C MET A 137 4.12 -4.05 11.58
N ALA A 138 3.76 -3.00 12.31
CA ALA A 138 3.40 -3.08 13.73
C ALA A 138 2.06 -3.80 13.95
N ALA A 139 1.97 -4.59 15.02
CA ALA A 139 0.76 -5.28 15.44
C ALA A 139 -0.37 -4.30 15.84
N PRO A 140 -1.65 -4.74 15.81
CA PRO A 140 -2.82 -3.89 16.06
C PRO A 140 -2.78 -3.03 17.34
N ASP A 141 -2.15 -3.52 18.41
CA ASP A 141 -2.09 -2.81 19.69
C ASP A 141 -1.31 -1.49 19.62
N PHE A 142 -0.34 -1.34 18.71
CA PHE A 142 0.33 -0.05 18.49
C PHE A 142 -0.63 1.01 17.95
N TRP A 143 -1.44 0.63 16.97
CA TRP A 143 -2.42 1.51 16.33
C TRP A 143 -3.49 1.95 17.33
N LYS A 144 -3.98 1.01 18.12
CA LYS A 144 -4.94 1.26 19.20
C LYS A 144 -4.36 2.22 20.25
N THR A 145 -3.11 1.99 20.68
CA THR A 145 -2.43 2.85 21.67
C THR A 145 -2.18 4.25 21.14
N ALA A 146 -1.93 4.39 19.83
CA ALA A 146 -1.80 5.67 19.15
C ALA A 146 -3.16 6.40 18.94
N GLY A 147 -4.29 5.79 19.33
CA GLY A 147 -5.62 6.37 19.15
C GLY A 147 -6.07 6.46 17.69
N ILE A 148 -5.50 5.63 16.81
CA ILE A 148 -5.86 5.57 15.40
C ILE A 148 -7.05 4.63 15.25
N ASP A 149 -8.09 5.06 14.54
CA ASP A 149 -9.29 4.30 14.22
C ASP A 149 -9.94 4.85 12.93
N SER A 150 -10.93 4.13 12.40
CA SER A 150 -11.80 4.59 11.32
C SER A 150 -13.25 4.59 11.78
N GLU A 151 -13.91 5.75 11.72
CA GLU A 151 -15.34 5.86 12.03
C GLU A 151 -16.21 5.06 11.03
N GLU A 152 -15.75 4.91 9.79
CA GLU A 152 -16.47 4.22 8.73
C GLU A 152 -16.46 2.69 8.88
N VAL A 153 -15.30 2.09 9.19
CA VAL A 153 -15.11 0.63 9.12
C VAL A 153 -14.54 0.00 10.39
N GLY A 154 -14.10 0.82 11.35
CA GLY A 154 -13.43 0.40 12.57
C GLY A 154 -11.98 -0.07 12.37
N LEU A 155 -11.24 -0.12 13.47
CA LEU A 155 -9.80 -0.37 13.51
C LEU A 155 -9.41 -1.65 12.76
N GLU A 156 -10.04 -2.79 13.07
CA GLU A 156 -9.67 -4.08 12.50
C GLU A 156 -9.70 -4.08 10.97
N LYS A 157 -10.77 -3.56 10.38
CA LYS A 157 -10.92 -3.48 8.92
C LYS A 157 -9.97 -2.48 8.30
N MET A 158 -9.77 -1.35 8.97
CA MET A 158 -8.80 -0.34 8.54
C MET A 158 -7.38 -0.94 8.51
N LEU A 159 -6.98 -1.69 9.54
CA LEU A 159 -5.65 -2.31 9.59
C LEU A 159 -5.45 -3.39 8.54
N THR A 160 -6.46 -4.21 8.27
CA THR A 160 -6.37 -5.16 7.15
C THR A 160 -6.25 -4.42 5.81
N GLY A 161 -6.95 -3.30 5.64
CA GLY A 161 -6.77 -2.42 4.48
C GLY A 161 -5.34 -1.89 4.35
N VAL A 162 -4.78 -1.35 5.43
CA VAL A 162 -3.39 -0.88 5.48
C VAL A 162 -2.43 -2.01 5.13
N PHE A 163 -2.60 -3.19 5.74
CA PHE A 163 -1.80 -4.36 5.43
C PHE A 163 -1.86 -4.70 3.93
N LEU A 164 -3.06 -4.80 3.34
CA LEU A 164 -3.23 -5.13 1.92
C LEU A 164 -2.53 -4.13 0.99
N HIS A 165 -2.69 -2.84 1.28
CA HIS A 165 -2.09 -1.76 0.51
C HIS A 165 -0.57 -1.84 0.58
N GLU A 166 -0.01 -1.82 1.78
CA GLU A 166 1.44 -1.78 1.98
C GLU A 166 2.12 -3.08 1.53
N PHE A 167 1.49 -4.22 1.78
CA PHE A 167 2.01 -5.53 1.35
C PHE A 167 1.98 -5.67 -0.18
N SER A 168 1.07 -4.98 -0.87
CA SER A 168 1.03 -4.96 -2.34
C SER A 168 2.31 -4.37 -2.93
N HIS A 169 2.88 -3.36 -2.28
CA HIS A 169 4.13 -2.73 -2.74
C HIS A 169 5.29 -3.70 -2.69
N ALA A 170 5.34 -4.64 -1.74
CA ALA A 170 6.37 -5.68 -1.73
C ALA A 170 6.38 -6.47 -3.03
N ARG A 171 5.22 -6.71 -3.63
CA ARG A 171 5.12 -7.39 -4.93
C ARG A 171 5.49 -6.48 -6.12
N GLN A 172 5.32 -5.17 -5.97
CA GLN A 172 5.65 -4.17 -6.99
C GLN A 172 7.14 -3.77 -7.00
N MET A 173 7.92 -4.17 -5.98
CA MET A 173 9.32 -3.75 -5.86
C MET A 173 10.19 -4.16 -7.04
N ASN A 174 10.00 -5.35 -7.61
CA ASN A 174 10.82 -5.85 -8.73
C ASN A 174 10.47 -5.21 -10.09
N GLY A 175 9.53 -4.26 -10.13
CA GLY A 175 9.13 -3.55 -11.34
C GLY A 175 9.07 -2.04 -11.10
N LEU A 176 7.93 -1.58 -10.58
CA LEU A 176 7.71 -0.15 -10.31
C LEU A 176 8.71 0.37 -9.25
N GLY A 177 8.98 -0.38 -8.18
CA GLY A 177 9.93 0.02 -7.15
C GLY A 177 11.37 0.15 -7.65
N GLU A 178 11.84 -0.78 -8.50
CA GLU A 178 13.13 -0.68 -9.18
C GLU A 178 13.20 0.56 -10.09
N ARG A 179 12.09 0.87 -10.78
CA ARG A 179 12.03 2.07 -11.63
C ARG A 179 12.09 3.36 -10.81
N VAL A 180 11.39 3.43 -9.68
CA VAL A 180 11.51 4.55 -8.73
C VAL A 180 12.95 4.68 -8.23
N SER A 181 13.58 3.57 -7.83
CA SER A 181 14.99 3.55 -7.40
C SER A 181 15.92 4.12 -8.46
N PHE A 182 15.72 3.71 -9.71
CA PHE A 182 16.52 4.20 -10.83
C PHE A 182 16.32 5.70 -11.04
N LEU A 183 15.09 6.18 -11.02
CA LEU A 183 14.77 7.59 -11.21
C LEU A 183 15.34 8.43 -10.08
N GLU A 184 15.20 8.02 -8.82
CA GLU A 184 15.78 8.68 -7.65
C GLU A 184 17.31 8.84 -7.78
N GLN A 185 18.01 7.76 -8.16
CA GLN A 185 19.47 7.75 -8.25
C GLN A 185 20.02 8.58 -9.42
N ASN A 186 19.22 8.78 -10.47
CA ASN A 186 19.65 9.46 -11.70
C ASN A 186 19.00 10.84 -11.90
N GLY A 187 18.02 11.20 -11.07
CA GLY A 187 17.34 12.48 -11.09
C GLY A 187 17.95 13.49 -10.12
N ASN A 188 17.49 14.74 -10.21
CA ASN A 188 17.87 15.80 -9.28
C ASN A 188 16.60 16.46 -8.73
N PHE A 189 16.03 15.84 -7.70
CA PHE A 189 14.77 16.27 -7.12
C PHE A 189 14.98 17.30 -6.02
N ARG A 190 14.10 18.30 -5.99
CA ARG A 190 14.04 19.29 -4.91
C ARG A 190 13.63 18.67 -3.57
N TYR A 191 12.82 17.62 -3.61
CA TYR A 191 12.31 16.92 -2.45
C TYR A 191 12.69 15.44 -2.50
N GLU A 192 12.48 14.74 -1.39
CA GLU A 192 12.70 13.30 -1.30
C GLU A 192 11.72 12.56 -2.20
N VAL A 193 12.20 11.57 -2.96
CA VAL A 193 11.34 10.79 -3.86
C VAL A 193 10.45 9.88 -3.02
N SER A 194 9.17 10.22 -2.96
CA SER A 194 8.11 9.49 -2.27
C SER A 194 6.82 9.57 -3.09
N ASP A 195 5.82 8.77 -2.70
CA ASP A 195 4.46 8.80 -3.25
C ASP A 195 3.75 10.17 -3.08
N ASP A 196 4.27 11.03 -2.20
CA ASP A 196 3.81 12.41 -1.99
C ASP A 196 4.55 13.46 -2.81
N LEU A 197 5.55 13.08 -3.62
CA LEU A 197 6.44 14.01 -4.32
C LEU A 197 5.68 15.12 -5.05
N ILE A 198 4.68 14.75 -5.85
CA ILE A 198 3.89 15.72 -6.64
C ILE A 198 3.13 16.70 -5.72
N GLN A 199 2.62 16.22 -4.59
CA GLN A 199 2.00 17.06 -3.58
C GLN A 199 3.00 18.03 -2.94
N GLU A 200 4.23 17.60 -2.66
CA GLU A 200 5.28 18.47 -2.11
C GLU A 200 5.72 19.57 -3.08
N TYR A 201 5.74 19.28 -4.38
CA TYR A 201 6.02 20.28 -5.41
C TYR A 201 4.93 21.34 -5.52
N PHE A 202 3.65 20.94 -5.46
CA PHE A 202 2.56 21.79 -5.95
C PHE A 202 1.47 22.15 -4.93
N SER A 203 1.51 21.62 -3.70
CA SER A 203 0.51 21.95 -2.65
C SER A 203 0.45 23.45 -2.30
N GLY A 204 1.54 24.18 -2.53
CA GLY A 204 1.61 25.64 -2.37
C GLY A 204 1.03 26.45 -3.54
N ASP A 205 0.73 25.84 -4.69
CA ASP A 205 0.14 26.51 -5.85
C ASP A 205 -1.38 26.27 -5.89
N SER A 206 -2.15 27.29 -5.50
CA SER A 206 -3.61 27.19 -5.46
C SER A 206 -4.25 26.90 -6.82
N SER A 207 -3.62 27.32 -7.92
CA SER A 207 -4.14 27.09 -9.27
C SER A 207 -3.93 25.63 -9.67
N TYR A 208 -2.75 25.08 -9.39
CA TYR A 208 -2.46 23.66 -9.57
C TYR A 208 -3.42 22.81 -8.72
N VAL A 209 -3.52 23.10 -7.42
CA VAL A 209 -4.40 22.37 -6.50
C VAL A 209 -5.86 22.39 -6.98
N SER A 210 -6.34 23.53 -7.49
CA SER A 210 -7.71 23.60 -8.01
C SER A 210 -7.89 22.80 -9.30
N ALA A 211 -6.89 22.75 -10.18
CA ALA A 211 -6.95 21.96 -11.41
C ALA A 211 -6.92 20.46 -11.09
N PHE A 212 -5.97 20.04 -10.27
CA PHE A 212 -5.82 18.68 -9.75
C PHE A 212 -7.12 18.17 -9.10
N LYS A 213 -7.72 18.93 -8.18
CA LYS A 213 -8.97 18.50 -7.52
C LYS A 213 -10.13 18.30 -8.50
N LYS A 214 -10.21 19.10 -9.56
CA LYS A 214 -11.26 18.95 -10.59
C LYS A 214 -11.00 17.72 -11.46
N GLU A 215 -9.75 17.44 -11.78
CA GLU A 215 -9.33 16.23 -12.51
C GLU A 215 -9.70 14.97 -11.74
N VAL A 216 -9.30 14.86 -10.47
CA VAL A 216 -9.61 13.73 -9.59
C VAL A 216 -11.13 13.53 -9.47
N GLU A 217 -11.88 14.61 -9.24
CA GLU A 217 -13.34 14.54 -9.17
C GLU A 217 -13.96 14.04 -10.49
N LEU A 218 -13.39 14.43 -11.64
CA LEU A 218 -13.87 13.98 -12.94
C LEU A 218 -13.57 12.49 -13.19
N PHE A 219 -12.43 11.97 -12.73
CA PHE A 219 -12.17 10.52 -12.72
C PHE A 219 -13.17 9.75 -11.87
N TYR A 220 -13.51 10.25 -10.67
CA TYR A 220 -14.57 9.64 -9.85
C TYR A 220 -15.95 9.70 -10.53
N GLN A 221 -16.28 10.80 -11.21
CA GLN A 221 -17.53 10.90 -11.98
C GLN A 221 -17.55 9.89 -13.14
N ALA A 222 -16.44 9.73 -13.85
CA ALA A 222 -16.30 8.74 -14.91
C ALA A 222 -16.49 7.31 -14.36
N ALA A 223 -15.81 6.95 -13.27
CA ALA A 223 -15.94 5.65 -12.62
C ALA A 223 -17.39 5.37 -12.15
N ASN A 224 -18.10 6.39 -11.67
CA ASN A 224 -19.49 6.24 -11.19
C ASN A 224 -20.56 6.46 -12.28
N ALA A 225 -20.17 6.68 -13.54
CA ALA A 225 -21.12 6.90 -14.62
C ALA A 225 -21.98 5.66 -14.86
N ARG A 226 -23.31 5.88 -14.95
CA ARG A 226 -24.32 4.81 -15.05
C ARG A 226 -24.38 4.13 -16.41
N ASN A 227 -23.99 4.83 -17.46
CA ASN A 227 -24.02 4.31 -18.82
C ASN A 227 -22.65 4.47 -19.48
N THR A 228 -22.39 3.61 -20.47
CA THR A 228 -21.11 3.55 -21.17
C THR A 228 -20.77 4.85 -21.89
N THR A 229 -21.75 5.51 -22.51
CA THR A 229 -21.51 6.76 -23.27
C THR A 229 -20.98 7.88 -22.37
N ASP A 230 -21.61 8.10 -21.22
CA ASP A 230 -21.16 9.10 -20.25
C ASP A 230 -19.80 8.71 -19.65
N ARG A 231 -19.60 7.42 -19.34
CA ARG A 231 -18.31 6.91 -18.85
C ARG A 231 -17.18 7.24 -19.83
N LEU A 232 -17.34 6.88 -21.11
CA LEU A 232 -16.33 7.13 -22.14
C LEU A 232 -16.06 8.63 -22.31
N LYS A 233 -17.10 9.45 -22.35
CA LYS A 233 -16.97 10.91 -22.47
C LYS A 233 -16.21 11.50 -21.29
N LEU A 234 -16.63 11.20 -20.06
CA LEU A 234 -16.01 11.72 -18.84
C LEU A 234 -14.57 11.21 -18.69
N SER A 235 -14.31 9.95 -19.06
CA SER A 235 -12.95 9.38 -19.03
C SER A 235 -12.01 10.14 -19.95
N ARG A 236 -12.44 10.45 -21.19
CA ARG A 236 -11.64 11.23 -22.14
C ARG A 236 -11.41 12.65 -21.63
N GLN A 237 -12.43 13.29 -21.08
CA GLN A 237 -12.28 14.63 -20.50
C GLN A 237 -11.33 14.66 -19.29
N ALA A 238 -11.37 13.62 -18.43
CA ALA A 238 -10.45 13.49 -17.31
C ALA A 238 -9.02 13.25 -17.79
N LEU A 239 -8.82 12.39 -18.79
CA LEU A 239 -7.51 12.20 -19.42
C LEU A 239 -6.98 13.46 -20.10
N ASP A 240 -7.83 14.28 -20.73
CA ASP A 240 -7.41 15.57 -21.29
C ASP A 240 -6.92 16.53 -20.21
N MET A 241 -7.52 16.51 -19.01
CA MET A 241 -7.06 17.30 -17.86
C MET A 241 -5.73 16.77 -17.32
N TYR A 242 -5.64 15.44 -17.15
CA TYR A 242 -4.41 14.74 -16.78
C TYR A 242 -3.27 15.11 -17.74
N ASP A 243 -3.49 15.03 -19.05
CA ASP A 243 -2.49 15.35 -20.06
C ASP A 243 -2.04 16.82 -20.00
N GLN A 244 -2.94 17.74 -19.66
CA GLN A 244 -2.58 19.14 -19.45
C GLN A 244 -1.70 19.32 -18.21
N ARG A 245 -2.02 18.62 -17.11
CA ARG A 245 -1.21 18.59 -15.89
C ARG A 245 0.16 17.98 -16.16
N GLN A 246 0.23 16.85 -16.88
CA GLN A 246 1.49 16.22 -17.28
C GLN A 246 2.35 17.14 -18.16
N LYS A 247 1.76 17.85 -19.14
CA LYS A 247 2.50 18.81 -19.98
C LYS A 247 3.09 19.95 -19.15
N PHE A 248 2.34 20.46 -18.18
CA PHE A 248 2.84 21.47 -17.25
C PHE A 248 4.01 20.93 -16.43
N MET A 249 3.87 19.75 -15.81
CA MET A 249 4.95 19.13 -15.03
C MET A 249 6.18 18.83 -15.88
N SER A 250 5.99 18.28 -17.08
CA SER A 250 7.07 17.99 -18.04
C SER A 250 7.89 19.22 -18.41
N SER A 251 7.26 20.40 -18.47
CA SER A 251 7.96 21.67 -18.74
C SER A 251 8.90 22.10 -17.61
N LEU A 252 8.70 21.56 -16.41
CA LEU A 252 9.55 21.78 -15.23
C LEU A 252 10.61 20.68 -15.12
N ASP A 253 10.16 19.43 -15.14
CA ASP A 253 11.01 18.24 -15.09
C ASP A 253 10.23 17.03 -15.64
N SER A 254 10.71 16.44 -16.73
CA SER A 254 10.08 15.28 -17.36
C SER A 254 10.09 14.02 -16.49
N THR A 255 10.98 13.93 -15.50
CA THR A 255 11.02 12.78 -14.58
C THR A 255 9.85 12.78 -13.60
N LEU A 256 9.26 13.95 -13.30
CA LEU A 256 8.06 14.06 -12.46
C LEU A 256 6.84 13.40 -13.12
N VAL A 257 6.74 13.46 -14.45
CA VAL A 257 5.65 12.82 -15.20
C VAL A 257 5.67 11.31 -15.02
N GLU A 258 6.86 10.72 -15.15
CA GLU A 258 7.03 9.28 -15.01
C GLU A 258 6.81 8.82 -13.57
N LEU A 259 7.31 9.58 -12.59
CA LEU A 259 7.06 9.30 -11.17
C LEU A 259 5.58 9.41 -10.81
N ASP A 260 4.85 10.39 -11.35
CA ASP A 260 3.41 10.53 -11.12
C ASP A 260 2.64 9.30 -11.65
N ASP A 261 2.90 8.89 -12.89
CA ASP A 261 2.30 7.67 -13.47
C ASP A 261 2.59 6.42 -12.63
N ILE A 262 3.82 6.28 -12.13
CA ILE A 262 4.23 5.15 -11.28
C ILE A 262 3.50 5.19 -9.94
N PHE A 263 3.52 6.32 -9.22
CA PHE A 263 2.90 6.43 -7.91
C PHE A 263 1.37 6.30 -8.00
N LEU A 264 0.73 6.90 -8.99
CA LEU A 264 -0.70 6.69 -9.24
C LEU A 264 -1.05 5.22 -9.45
N THR A 265 -0.16 4.45 -10.09
CA THR A 265 -0.32 3.01 -10.30
C THR A 265 -0.11 2.22 -9.00
N MET A 266 1.00 2.46 -8.29
CA MET A 266 1.32 1.77 -7.05
C MET A 266 0.24 2.05 -5.99
N GLU A 267 0.01 3.31 -5.69
CA GLU A 267 -0.96 3.74 -4.69
C GLU A 267 -2.38 3.35 -5.09
N GLY A 268 -2.74 3.55 -6.36
CA GLY A 268 -4.09 3.25 -6.85
C GLY A 268 -4.47 1.79 -6.72
N THR A 269 -3.58 0.88 -7.14
CA THR A 269 -3.82 -0.56 -7.01
C THR A 269 -3.86 -1.00 -5.55
N GLY A 270 -3.00 -0.45 -4.69
CA GLY A 270 -3.07 -0.67 -3.23
C GLY A 270 -4.40 -0.20 -2.64
N GLN A 271 -4.86 1.01 -2.96
CA GLN A 271 -6.16 1.53 -2.50
C GLN A 271 -7.34 0.71 -3.03
N TYR A 272 -7.25 0.24 -4.28
CA TYR A 272 -8.27 -0.63 -4.87
C TYR A 272 -8.39 -1.97 -4.15
N MET A 273 -7.27 -2.54 -3.67
CA MET A 273 -7.30 -3.75 -2.84
C MET A 273 -8.08 -3.54 -1.54
N ILE A 274 -7.94 -2.37 -0.90
CA ILE A 274 -8.71 -2.02 0.30
C ILE A 274 -10.22 -2.04 -0.02
N VAL A 275 -10.64 -1.29 -1.05
CA VAL A 275 -12.07 -1.21 -1.42
C VAL A 275 -12.60 -2.59 -1.80
N SER A 276 -11.83 -3.35 -2.57
CA SER A 276 -12.20 -4.70 -2.99
C SER A 276 -12.39 -5.62 -1.80
N TRP A 277 -11.48 -5.62 -0.82
CA TRP A 277 -11.59 -6.45 0.37
C TRP A 277 -12.76 -6.07 1.27
N LEU A 278 -13.01 -4.78 1.48
CA LEU A 278 -14.13 -4.30 2.28
C LEU A 278 -15.49 -4.70 1.69
N THR A 279 -15.58 -4.69 0.36
CA THR A 279 -16.82 -4.98 -0.38
C THR A 279 -16.98 -6.46 -0.73
N HIS A 280 -15.93 -7.26 -0.59
CA HIS A 280 -15.95 -8.66 -1.00
C HIS A 280 -16.91 -9.51 -0.14
N PRO A 281 -17.81 -10.30 -0.76
CA PRO A 281 -18.89 -10.98 -0.05
C PRO A 281 -18.43 -12.08 0.91
N ARG A 282 -17.22 -12.64 0.70
CA ARG A 282 -16.67 -13.71 1.54
C ARG A 282 -15.67 -13.24 2.59
N CYS A 283 -15.35 -11.95 2.64
CA CYS A 283 -14.35 -11.44 3.56
C CYS A 283 -14.94 -11.11 4.93
N LYS A 284 -14.15 -11.30 6.00
CA LYS A 284 -14.39 -10.67 7.33
C LYS A 284 -14.46 -9.13 7.23
N GLY A 285 -13.98 -8.55 6.12
CA GLY A 285 -14.14 -7.14 5.72
C GLY A 285 -15.59 -6.65 5.64
N GLY A 286 -16.58 -7.55 5.68
CA GLY A 286 -17.88 -7.24 6.24
C GLY A 286 -18.94 -6.76 5.25
N SER A 287 -18.80 -7.06 3.96
CA SER A 287 -19.78 -6.66 2.93
C SER A 287 -20.15 -5.19 3.05
N VAL A 288 -19.14 -4.34 3.27
CA VAL A 288 -19.30 -2.90 3.43
C VAL A 288 -19.83 -2.34 2.11
N ASP A 289 -20.82 -1.46 2.19
CA ASP A 289 -21.34 -0.77 1.01
C ASP A 289 -20.22 -0.07 0.25
N LEU A 290 -20.22 -0.14 -1.09
CA LEU A 290 -19.15 0.39 -1.93
C LEU A 290 -18.86 1.88 -1.65
N LYS A 291 -19.91 2.69 -1.44
CA LYS A 291 -19.72 4.11 -1.15
C LYS A 291 -19.04 4.32 0.19
N MET A 292 -19.37 3.50 1.19
CA MET A 292 -18.73 3.52 2.50
C MET A 292 -17.28 3.05 2.43
N ALA A 293 -17.00 1.97 1.68
CA ALA A 293 -15.65 1.47 1.46
C ALA A 293 -14.77 2.55 0.80
N ILE A 294 -15.24 3.16 -0.29
CA ILE A 294 -14.54 4.27 -0.95
C ILE A 294 -14.32 5.44 0.03
N LYS A 295 -15.33 5.82 0.82
CA LYS A 295 -15.19 6.90 1.80
C LYS A 295 -14.09 6.59 2.83
N ALA A 296 -14.08 5.38 3.37
CA ALA A 296 -13.10 4.93 4.36
C ALA A 296 -11.68 4.94 3.78
N THR A 297 -11.51 4.38 2.58
CA THR A 297 -10.23 4.27 1.87
C THR A 297 -9.63 5.64 1.55
N ARG A 298 -10.45 6.62 1.16
CA ARG A 298 -9.96 7.95 0.76
C ARG A 298 -9.37 8.79 1.91
N ARG A 299 -9.62 8.45 3.18
CA ARG A 299 -9.05 9.11 4.38
C ARG A 299 -8.97 10.65 4.26
N GLN A 300 -10.14 11.28 4.04
CA GLN A 300 -10.29 12.74 3.87
C GLN A 300 -9.58 13.35 2.64
N LYS A 301 -9.17 12.53 1.67
CA LYS A 301 -8.50 12.96 0.43
C LYS A 301 -7.17 13.67 0.69
N THR A 302 -6.47 13.22 1.75
CA THR A 302 -5.26 13.86 2.25
C THR A 302 -4.09 13.64 1.31
N TRP A 303 -3.95 12.42 0.78
CA TRP A 303 -2.82 11.98 -0.03
C TRP A 303 -3.21 11.93 -1.51
N TRP A 304 -2.52 12.72 -2.35
CA TRP A 304 -2.94 12.98 -3.73
C TRP A 304 -2.84 11.74 -4.62
N SER A 305 -1.70 11.06 -4.61
CA SER A 305 -1.45 9.84 -5.39
C SER A 305 -2.42 8.72 -5.02
N GLN A 306 -2.73 8.57 -3.73
CA GLN A 306 -3.73 7.61 -3.24
C GLN A 306 -5.16 7.95 -3.68
N ASP A 307 -5.60 9.21 -3.55
CA ASP A 307 -6.98 9.59 -3.91
C ASP A 307 -7.22 9.52 -5.42
N GLU A 308 -6.26 10.00 -6.22
CA GLU A 308 -6.34 9.93 -7.67
C GLU A 308 -6.14 8.50 -8.19
N GLY A 309 -5.14 7.78 -7.68
CA GLY A 309 -4.88 6.39 -8.03
C GLY A 309 -6.09 5.49 -7.77
N LEU A 310 -6.81 5.71 -6.66
CA LEU A 310 -8.07 5.01 -6.40
C LEU A 310 -9.13 5.33 -7.46
N ALA A 311 -9.28 6.60 -7.84
CA ALA A 311 -10.22 7.01 -8.88
C ALA A 311 -9.91 6.33 -10.23
N LEU A 312 -8.62 6.27 -10.60
CA LEU A 312 -8.13 5.60 -11.80
C LEU A 312 -8.40 4.10 -11.76
N SER A 313 -8.13 3.43 -10.63
CA SER A 313 -8.35 2.00 -10.47
C SER A 313 -9.83 1.63 -10.55
N LEU A 314 -10.70 2.42 -9.92
CA LEU A 314 -12.15 2.27 -10.03
C LEU A 314 -12.61 2.50 -11.47
N LEU A 315 -12.06 3.48 -12.18
CA LEU A 315 -12.38 3.70 -13.59
C LEU A 315 -11.93 2.52 -14.46
N TYR A 316 -10.71 2.03 -14.28
CA TYR A 316 -10.18 0.86 -15.00
C TYR A 316 -11.10 -0.35 -14.82
N GLN A 317 -11.49 -0.65 -13.58
CA GLN A 317 -12.46 -1.72 -13.27
C GLN A 317 -13.81 -1.54 -13.97
N GLN A 318 -14.23 -0.31 -14.25
CA GLN A 318 -15.52 -0.02 -14.91
C GLN A 318 -15.43 0.02 -16.44
N LEU A 319 -14.24 0.22 -17.00
CA LEU A 319 -14.01 0.20 -18.45
C LEU A 319 -13.78 -1.24 -18.94
N SER A 320 -13.00 -2.03 -18.21
CA SER A 320 -12.68 -3.40 -18.58
C SER A 320 -13.84 -4.36 -18.28
N LYS A 321 -14.23 -5.17 -19.27
CA LYS A 321 -15.17 -6.30 -19.05
C LYS A 321 -14.56 -7.35 -18.10
N GLN A 322 -13.24 -7.55 -18.21
CA GLN A 322 -12.42 -8.40 -17.34
C GLN A 322 -11.07 -7.71 -17.16
N PRO A 323 -10.90 -6.84 -16.14
CA PRO A 323 -9.63 -6.15 -15.93
C PRO A 323 -8.52 -7.14 -15.61
N ASP A 324 -7.38 -6.96 -16.27
CA ASP A 324 -6.17 -7.72 -16.01
C ASP A 324 -5.24 -6.88 -15.12
N TRP A 325 -5.17 -7.26 -13.84
CA TRP A 325 -4.35 -6.56 -12.86
C TRP A 325 -2.91 -7.08 -12.82
N ALA A 326 -2.62 -8.25 -13.40
CA ALA A 326 -1.31 -8.88 -13.33
C ALA A 326 -0.18 -8.00 -13.89
N PRO A 327 -0.36 -7.27 -15.02
CA PRO A 327 0.67 -6.40 -15.57
C PRO A 327 1.26 -5.39 -14.59
N PHE A 328 0.49 -4.86 -13.63
CA PHE A 328 0.97 -3.88 -12.63
C PHE A 328 1.98 -4.45 -11.62
N TYR A 329 2.11 -5.79 -11.55
CA TYR A 329 2.93 -6.52 -10.58
C TYR A 329 4.07 -7.33 -11.23
N THR A 330 4.42 -7.03 -12.48
CA THR A 330 5.50 -7.71 -13.20
C THR A 330 6.81 -6.92 -13.14
N SER A 331 7.91 -7.50 -13.64
CA SER A 331 9.20 -6.81 -13.79
C SER A 331 9.20 -5.75 -14.90
N HIS A 332 8.19 -5.76 -15.76
CA HIS A 332 7.98 -4.77 -16.83
C HIS A 332 6.55 -4.25 -16.75
N PRO A 333 6.23 -3.51 -15.67
CA PRO A 333 4.87 -3.11 -15.38
C PRO A 333 4.36 -2.09 -16.40
N VAL A 334 3.06 -2.14 -16.66
CA VAL A 334 2.32 -1.04 -17.31
C VAL A 334 1.75 -0.10 -16.25
N THR A 335 1.35 1.10 -16.64
CA THR A 335 0.71 2.05 -15.72
C THR A 335 -0.83 2.01 -15.81
N LEU A 336 -1.53 2.48 -14.77
CA LEU A 336 -2.99 2.60 -14.81
C LEU A 336 -3.46 3.49 -15.97
N ILE A 337 -2.75 4.59 -16.24
CA ILE A 337 -3.07 5.51 -17.34
C ILE A 337 -2.93 4.82 -18.69
N GLU A 338 -1.86 4.04 -18.90
CA GLU A 338 -1.68 3.24 -20.12
C GLU A 338 -2.83 2.23 -20.31
N SER A 339 -3.17 1.48 -19.26
CA SER A 339 -4.26 0.50 -19.28
C SER A 339 -5.62 1.15 -19.57
N ILE A 340 -5.94 2.27 -18.93
CA ILE A 340 -7.19 3.02 -19.18
C ILE A 340 -7.26 3.51 -20.63
N ARG A 341 -6.17 4.07 -21.16
CA ARG A 341 -6.11 4.50 -22.56
C ARG A 341 -6.30 3.34 -23.53
N ASN A 342 -5.69 2.19 -23.23
CA ASN A 342 -5.83 0.98 -24.05
C ASN A 342 -7.29 0.50 -24.09
N GLU A 343 -7.97 0.44 -22.95
CA GLU A 343 -9.40 0.09 -22.87
C GLU A 343 -10.28 1.05 -23.68
N LEU A 344 -10.07 2.37 -23.53
CA LEU A 344 -10.82 3.38 -24.28
C LEU A 344 -10.62 3.28 -25.79
N ASN A 345 -9.44 2.85 -26.24
CA ASN A 345 -9.14 2.66 -27.66
C ASN A 345 -9.78 1.39 -28.21
N GLN A 346 -9.79 0.30 -27.44
CA GLN A 346 -10.46 -0.95 -27.85
C GLN A 346 -11.97 -0.76 -27.98
N ILE A 347 -12.61 -0.08 -27.02
CA ILE A 347 -14.05 0.20 -27.05
C ILE A 347 -14.45 1.11 -28.23
N ALA A 348 -13.55 1.97 -28.73
CA ALA A 348 -13.83 2.85 -29.87
C ALA A 348 -13.84 2.12 -31.23
N VAL A 349 -13.32 0.88 -31.27
CA VAL A 349 -13.23 0.06 -32.49
C VAL A 349 -14.37 -0.98 -32.55
N GLU A 350 -15.00 -1.31 -31.42
CA GLU A 350 -16.26 -2.07 -31.32
C GLU A 350 -17.47 -1.19 -31.66
#